data_AF-A0AB34R9E0-F1
#
_entry.id   AF-A0AB34R9E0-F1
#
_cell.length_a   1.000
_cell.length_b   1.000
_cell.length_c   1.000
_cell.angle_alpha   90.00
_cell.angle_beta   90.00
_cell.angle_gamma   90.00
#
_symmetry.space_group_name_H-M   'P 1'
#
loop_
_entity.id
_entity.type
_entity.pdbx_description
1 polymer ?
#
loop_
_entity_poly.entity_id
_entity_poly.type
_entity_poly.pdbx_seq_one_letter_code
_entity_poly.pdbx_strand_id
1 'polypeptide(L)'
;MKKIAYLVKEWGMLFVWMMIGIISVKAETGVFPTADSVKQVLFISSYHEEQIWTRNIIETVKRQLKDAGLRVDLRIIHLDSKRTKDKDKQAEILFQTLSEIRGRQDLIIVSDKEANQIFFSLDIPMIKKIPVVFCAVAVFDDRKQEGWENATGVVSKLDYEKVFLLGRRLFPEARKVYVISDSTESGRMHKKMAQSQLVKYERVFPIEYVGEHEATVDDLIREMENFDPLSFIILSTWQRDRQGMYRSAEIYYPIFQRRLRRRSCLRWILPGETVFWAGICCGRRIKELGREN
;
A
#
# COMPACT_ATOMS: atom_id res chain seq x y z
N MET A 1 -7.36 -15.76 21.59
CA MET A 1 -6.73 -14.41 21.60
C MET A 1 -7.43 -13.55 20.56
N LYS A 2 -7.81 -12.29 20.88
CA LYS A 2 -8.56 -11.42 19.95
C LYS A 2 -7.65 -11.00 18.78
N LYS A 3 -8.13 -11.15 17.53
CA LYS A 3 -7.49 -10.59 16.33
C LYS A 3 -7.50 -9.07 16.45
N ILE A 4 -6.35 -8.45 16.69
CA ILE A 4 -6.23 -6.98 16.72
C ILE A 4 -5.54 -6.56 15.42
N ALA A 5 -6.32 -6.00 14.50
CA ALA A 5 -5.80 -5.25 13.36
C ALA A 5 -5.51 -3.82 13.84
N TYR A 6 -4.24 -3.43 13.85
CA TYR A 6 -3.85 -2.10 14.30
C TYR A 6 -3.95 -1.09 13.15
N LEU A 7 -4.59 0.06 13.41
CA LEU A 7 -4.41 1.26 12.59
C LEU A 7 -3.08 1.90 12.97
N VAL A 8 -2.23 2.19 11.98
CA VAL A 8 -1.04 3.03 12.19
C VAL A 8 -1.54 4.45 12.44
N LYS A 9 -1.74 4.80 13.71
CA LYS A 9 -2.22 6.12 14.12
C LYS A 9 -1.28 6.86 15.06
N GLU A 10 -0.03 6.38 15.28
CA GLU A 10 1.13 7.10 15.90
C GLU A 10 2.16 6.17 16.60
N TRP A 11 2.10 4.85 16.43
CA TRP A 11 2.91 3.94 17.26
C TRP A 11 3.92 3.11 16.47
N GLY A 12 4.88 3.78 15.81
CA GLY A 12 6.00 3.10 15.15
C GLY A 12 6.88 2.30 16.12
N MET A 13 6.96 2.71 17.40
CA MET A 13 7.71 1.98 18.43
C MET A 13 6.98 0.73 18.94
N LEU A 14 5.65 0.76 19.16
CA LEU A 14 4.93 -0.45 19.60
C LEU A 14 4.93 -1.54 18.52
N PHE A 15 5.04 -1.19 17.24
CA PHE A 15 5.16 -2.14 16.14
C PHE A 15 6.42 -3.01 16.25
N VAL A 16 7.58 -2.42 16.60
CA VAL A 16 8.83 -3.15 16.85
C VAL A 16 8.71 -4.03 18.09
N TRP A 17 8.11 -3.52 19.16
CA TRP A 17 7.90 -4.28 20.41
C TRP A 17 6.91 -5.44 20.25
N MET A 18 5.90 -5.31 19.39
CA MET A 18 4.94 -6.39 19.12
C MET A 18 5.54 -7.49 18.23
N MET A 19 6.39 -7.12 17.26
CA MET A 19 7.18 -8.09 16.47
C MET A 19 8.15 -8.87 17.37
N ILE A 20 8.78 -8.21 18.35
CA ILE A 20 9.63 -8.86 19.36
C ILE A 20 8.80 -9.75 20.31
N GLY A 21 7.60 -9.29 20.69
CA GLY A 21 6.69 -10.03 21.58
C GLY A 21 6.18 -11.34 20.99
N ILE A 22 5.85 -11.37 19.69
CA ILE A 22 5.39 -12.59 19.01
C ILE A 22 6.54 -13.62 18.85
N ILE A 23 7.79 -13.17 18.75
CA ILE A 23 8.97 -14.06 18.75
C ILE A 23 9.24 -14.64 20.15
N SER A 24 8.75 -13.99 21.21
CA SER A 24 9.03 -14.35 22.61
C SER A 24 7.96 -15.20 23.30
N VAL A 25 6.76 -15.37 22.72
CA VAL A 25 5.70 -16.21 23.32
C VAL A 25 5.85 -17.67 22.90
N LYS A 26 6.85 -18.32 23.48
CA LYS A 26 6.86 -19.74 23.85
C LYS A 26 8.02 -19.97 24.83
N ALA A 27 7.76 -19.70 26.10
CA ALA A 27 8.68 -20.02 27.19
C ALA A 27 7.95 -20.79 28.28
N GLU A 28 7.49 -21.99 27.93
CA GLU A 28 7.39 -23.11 28.89
C GLU A 28 8.19 -24.26 28.30
N THR A 29 9.52 -24.13 28.47
CA THR A 29 10.61 -25.13 28.47
C THR A 29 11.91 -24.47 27.96
N GLY A 30 12.64 -23.91 28.91
CA GLY A 30 14.10 -23.68 28.96
C GLY A 30 14.98 -23.77 27.71
N VAL A 31 14.72 -23.00 26.65
CA VAL A 31 15.74 -22.65 25.64
C VAL A 31 15.56 -21.18 25.26
N PHE A 32 16.40 -20.30 25.80
CA PHE A 32 16.55 -18.96 25.26
C PHE A 32 17.07 -19.09 23.81
N PRO A 33 16.43 -18.47 22.81
CA PRO A 33 17.00 -18.44 21.47
C PRO A 33 18.33 -17.70 21.56
N THR A 34 19.43 -18.39 21.30
CA THR A 34 20.73 -17.74 21.17
C THR A 34 20.66 -16.73 20.02
N ALA A 35 21.27 -15.56 20.22
CA ALA A 35 21.32 -14.46 19.25
C ALA A 35 22.00 -14.82 17.89
N ASP A 36 22.41 -16.08 17.70
CA ASP A 36 23.17 -16.57 16.55
C ASP A 36 22.38 -17.36 15.51
N SER A 37 21.11 -17.73 15.76
CA SER A 37 20.33 -18.48 14.76
C SER A 37 19.78 -17.55 13.67
N VAL A 38 20.10 -17.81 12.39
CA VAL A 38 19.48 -17.13 11.24
C VAL A 38 17.99 -17.51 11.17
N LYS A 39 17.10 -16.52 11.21
CA LYS A 39 15.65 -16.71 11.09
C LYS A 39 15.26 -16.87 9.63
N GLN A 40 14.41 -17.84 9.35
CA GLN A 40 13.91 -18.14 8.02
C GLN A 40 12.56 -17.45 7.83
N VAL A 41 12.50 -16.45 6.95
CA VAL A 41 11.30 -15.64 6.73
C VAL A 41 10.88 -15.72 5.28
N LEU A 42 9.61 -16.02 5.06
CA LEU A 42 8.99 -15.98 3.75
C LEU A 42 8.24 -14.68 3.56
N PHE A 43 8.48 -13.97 2.46
CA PHE A 43 7.73 -12.78 2.08
C PHE A 43 6.95 -13.06 0.79
N ILE A 44 5.63 -12.93 0.85
CA ILE A 44 4.73 -13.14 -0.30
C ILE A 44 4.15 -11.79 -0.71
N SER A 45 4.43 -11.36 -1.93
CA SER A 45 4.01 -10.06 -2.48
C SER A 45 2.97 -10.22 -3.59
N SER A 46 1.93 -9.39 -3.59
CA SER A 46 1.01 -9.31 -4.75
C SER A 46 1.73 -8.93 -6.05
N TYR A 47 2.75 -8.08 -5.97
CA TYR A 47 3.37 -7.47 -7.16
C TYR A 47 4.86 -7.84 -7.31
N HIS A 48 5.36 -7.72 -8.54
CA HIS A 48 6.77 -7.93 -8.89
C HIS A 48 7.70 -6.91 -8.24
N GLU A 49 8.98 -7.25 -8.03
CA GLU A 49 10.00 -6.38 -7.41
C GLU A 49 10.29 -5.07 -8.19
N GLU A 50 9.95 -5.05 -9.47
CA GLU A 50 10.06 -3.84 -10.30
C GLU A 50 9.10 -2.74 -9.85
N GLN A 51 8.09 -3.08 -9.04
CA GLN A 51 7.19 -2.10 -8.47
C GLN A 51 7.85 -1.37 -7.30
N ILE A 52 7.96 -0.05 -7.41
CA ILE A 52 8.52 0.84 -6.39
C ILE A 52 7.85 0.61 -5.03
N TRP A 53 6.52 0.49 -5.03
CA TRP A 53 5.75 0.21 -3.82
C TRP A 53 6.22 -1.06 -3.12
N THR A 54 6.31 -2.17 -3.87
CA THR A 54 6.78 -3.46 -3.38
C THR A 54 8.23 -3.39 -2.92
N ARG A 55 9.10 -2.74 -3.69
CA ARG A 55 10.51 -2.55 -3.33
C ARG A 55 10.64 -1.79 -2.00
N ASN A 56 9.92 -0.68 -1.84
CA ASN A 56 9.96 0.13 -0.63
C ASN A 56 9.48 -0.65 0.60
N ILE A 57 8.45 -1.49 0.46
CA ILE A 57 7.98 -2.36 1.55
C ILE A 57 9.07 -3.37 1.92
N ILE A 58 9.62 -4.09 0.94
CA ILE A 58 10.65 -5.11 1.16
C ILE A 58 11.90 -4.49 1.80
N GLU A 59 12.36 -3.34 1.30
CA GLU A 59 13.50 -2.61 1.86
C GLU A 59 13.24 -2.14 3.30
N THR A 60 12.02 -1.65 3.57
CA THR A 60 11.61 -1.25 4.93
C THR A 60 11.61 -2.45 5.86
N VAL A 61 11.06 -3.59 5.45
CA VAL A 61 11.07 -4.84 6.23
C VAL A 61 12.49 -5.30 6.51
N LYS A 62 13.35 -5.36 5.48
CA LYS A 62 14.77 -5.72 5.63
C LYS A 62 15.49 -4.80 6.62
N ARG A 63 15.27 -3.49 6.51
CA ARG A 63 15.86 -2.49 7.41
C ARG A 63 15.38 -2.68 8.85
N GLN A 64 14.08 -2.79 9.08
CA GLN A 64 13.52 -2.94 10.42
C GLN A 64 13.98 -4.24 11.11
N LEU A 65 14.08 -5.34 10.38
CA LEU A 65 14.60 -6.60 10.92
C LEU A 65 16.09 -6.49 11.28
N LYS A 66 16.88 -5.79 10.46
CA LYS A 66 18.29 -5.52 10.73
C LYS A 66 18.48 -4.59 11.94
N ASP A 67 17.70 -3.52 12.03
CA ASP A 67 17.75 -2.55 13.13
C ASP A 67 17.34 -3.19 14.46
N ALA A 68 16.49 -4.22 14.43
CA ALA A 68 16.15 -5.05 15.58
C ALA A 68 17.24 -6.08 15.95
N GLY A 69 18.38 -6.11 15.24
CA GLY A 69 19.49 -7.03 15.50
C GLY A 69 19.23 -8.47 15.04
N LEU A 70 18.21 -8.71 14.22
CA LEU A 70 17.87 -10.06 13.75
C LEU A 70 18.65 -10.42 12.48
N ARG A 71 19.29 -11.59 12.49
CA ARG A 71 19.85 -12.22 11.29
C ARG A 71 18.73 -12.97 10.58
N VAL A 72 18.34 -12.51 9.39
CA VAL A 72 17.21 -13.05 8.64
C VAL A 72 17.65 -13.51 7.26
N ASP A 73 17.27 -14.72 6.89
CA ASP A 73 17.23 -15.20 5.51
C ASP A 73 15.82 -14.95 4.98
N LEU A 74 15.70 -14.01 4.04
CA LEU A 74 14.42 -13.55 3.52
C LEU A 74 14.21 -14.11 2.11
N ARG A 75 13.37 -15.15 2.00
CA ARG A 75 12.91 -15.66 0.72
C ARG A 75 11.69 -14.86 0.26
N ILE A 76 11.68 -14.42 -0.99
CA ILE A 76 10.60 -13.58 -1.53
C ILE A 76 9.89 -14.32 -2.67
N ILE A 77 8.56 -14.35 -2.63
CA ILE A 77 7.67 -14.87 -3.67
C ILE A 77 6.85 -13.70 -4.21
N HIS A 78 6.90 -13.49 -5.52
CA HIS A 78 6.10 -12.50 -6.21
C HIS A 78 4.98 -13.17 -7.00
N LEU A 79 3.73 -12.80 -6.75
CA LEU A 79 2.60 -13.31 -7.54
C LEU A 79 2.48 -12.62 -8.91
N ASP A 80 3.02 -11.41 -9.02
CA ASP A 80 2.91 -10.55 -10.22
C ASP A 80 1.45 -10.37 -10.70
N SER A 81 0.52 -10.14 -9.75
CA SER A 81 -0.93 -10.00 -10.00
C SER A 81 -1.32 -8.79 -10.83
N LYS A 82 -0.39 -7.87 -11.12
CA LYS A 82 -0.64 -6.82 -12.12
C LYS A 82 -0.54 -7.40 -13.52
N ARG A 83 0.43 -8.27 -13.83
CA ARG A 83 0.59 -8.86 -15.17
C ARG A 83 -0.26 -10.11 -15.37
N THR A 84 -0.43 -10.92 -14.33
CA THR A 84 -1.21 -12.16 -14.38
C THR A 84 -2.66 -11.92 -13.99
N LYS A 85 -3.61 -12.24 -14.89
CA LYS A 85 -5.06 -12.09 -14.63
C LYS A 85 -5.71 -13.36 -14.05
N ASP A 86 -5.10 -14.52 -14.31
CA ASP A 86 -5.60 -15.82 -13.88
C ASP A 86 -5.25 -16.06 -12.40
N LYS A 87 -6.24 -15.82 -11.53
CA LYS A 87 -6.06 -15.95 -10.08
C LYS A 87 -5.95 -17.40 -9.63
N ASP A 88 -6.58 -18.32 -10.35
CA ASP A 88 -6.56 -19.75 -10.00
C ASP A 88 -5.16 -20.32 -10.29
N LYS A 89 -4.58 -19.95 -11.42
CA LYS A 89 -3.18 -20.27 -11.73
C LYS A 89 -2.20 -19.68 -10.71
N GLN A 90 -2.43 -18.44 -10.25
CA GLN A 90 -1.61 -17.85 -9.19
C GLN A 90 -1.73 -18.62 -7.87
N ALA A 91 -2.94 -19.05 -7.51
CA ALA A 91 -3.18 -19.85 -6.32
C ALA A 91 -2.50 -21.22 -6.42
N GLU A 92 -2.58 -21.88 -7.57
CA GLU A 92 -1.92 -23.16 -7.83
C GLU A 92 -0.39 -23.05 -7.71
N ILE A 93 0.22 -22.06 -8.36
CA ILE A 93 1.67 -21.83 -8.29
C ILE A 93 2.10 -21.54 -6.85
N LEU A 94 1.35 -20.70 -6.13
CA LEU A 94 1.65 -20.41 -4.73
C LEU A 94 1.51 -21.66 -3.87
N PHE A 95 0.45 -22.46 -4.07
CA PHE A 95 0.24 -23.70 -3.34
C PHE A 95 1.38 -24.69 -3.54
N GLN A 96 1.80 -24.91 -4.79
CA GLN A 96 2.94 -25.78 -5.11
C GLN A 96 4.22 -25.26 -4.45
N THR A 97 4.51 -23.96 -4.62
CA THR A 97 5.70 -23.33 -4.05
C THR A 97 5.76 -23.48 -2.53
N LEU A 98 4.63 -23.25 -1.84
CA LEU A 98 4.54 -23.37 -0.39
C LEU A 98 4.64 -24.83 0.09
N SER A 99 4.08 -25.78 -0.67
CA SER A 99 4.11 -27.21 -0.35
C SER A 99 5.51 -27.83 -0.48
N GLU A 100 6.35 -27.24 -1.32
CA GLU A 100 7.75 -27.63 -1.52
C GLU A 100 8.70 -27.04 -0.48
N ILE A 101 8.26 -26.08 0.34
CA ILE A 101 9.11 -25.50 1.38
C ILE A 101 9.51 -26.61 2.36
N ARG A 102 10.81 -26.85 2.44
CA ARG A 102 11.44 -27.76 3.41
C ARG A 102 12.11 -26.95 4.50
N GLY A 103 12.22 -27.55 5.69
CA GLY A 103 12.85 -26.91 6.85
C GLY A 103 11.92 -26.00 7.64
N ARG A 104 12.47 -25.43 8.71
CA ARG A 104 11.73 -24.56 9.63
C ARG A 104 11.57 -23.17 9.01
N GLN A 105 10.35 -22.66 9.02
CA GLN A 105 10.03 -21.27 8.73
C GLN A 105 9.61 -20.60 10.04
N ASP A 106 10.20 -19.46 10.35
CA ASP A 106 9.94 -18.72 11.59
C ASP A 106 8.77 -17.73 11.43
N LEU A 107 8.57 -17.20 10.21
CA LEU A 107 7.56 -16.18 9.93
C LEU A 107 7.18 -16.18 8.44
N ILE A 108 5.90 -15.92 8.16
CA ILE A 108 5.42 -15.57 6.82
C ILE A 108 4.90 -14.13 6.86
N ILE A 109 5.38 -13.30 5.94
CA ILE A 109 4.89 -11.95 5.71
C ILE A 109 4.10 -11.94 4.41
N VAL A 110 2.86 -11.43 4.45
CA VAL A 110 1.98 -11.37 3.26
C VAL A 110 1.59 -9.93 2.97
N SER A 111 2.08 -9.41 1.84
CA SER A 111 1.94 -8.01 1.44
C SER A 111 0.88 -7.81 0.37
N ASP A 112 0.04 -6.80 0.56
CA ASP A 112 -0.97 -6.32 -0.38
C ASP A 112 -2.16 -7.27 -0.59
N LYS A 113 -3.21 -6.75 -1.24
CA LYS A 113 -4.54 -7.36 -1.31
C LYS A 113 -4.54 -8.77 -1.93
N GLU A 114 -3.98 -8.90 -3.13
CA GLU A 114 -4.03 -10.16 -3.90
C GLU A 114 -3.30 -11.30 -3.21
N ALA A 115 -2.09 -11.08 -2.69
CA ALA A 115 -1.36 -12.09 -1.93
C ALA A 115 -2.10 -12.49 -0.66
N ASN A 116 -2.67 -11.53 0.08
CA ASN A 116 -3.49 -11.83 1.24
C ASN A 116 -4.70 -12.70 0.87
N GLN A 117 -5.42 -12.34 -0.19
CA GLN A 117 -6.60 -13.10 -0.62
C GLN A 117 -6.26 -14.53 -1.04
N ILE A 118 -5.21 -14.70 -1.85
CA ILE A 118 -4.80 -16.03 -2.31
C ILE A 118 -4.24 -16.84 -1.13
N PHE A 119 -3.27 -16.30 -0.39
CA PHE A 119 -2.63 -17.01 0.72
C PHE A 119 -3.63 -17.54 1.76
N PHE A 120 -4.57 -16.70 2.23
CA PHE A 120 -5.54 -17.13 3.23
C PHE A 120 -6.60 -18.09 2.70
N SER A 121 -6.78 -18.18 1.37
CA SER A 121 -7.64 -19.18 0.73
C SER A 121 -7.00 -20.56 0.61
N LEU A 122 -5.68 -20.66 0.74
CA LEU A 122 -4.97 -21.94 0.64
C LEU A 122 -5.10 -22.75 1.93
N ASP A 123 -5.34 -24.06 1.79
CA ASP A 123 -5.36 -24.99 2.90
C ASP A 123 -4.11 -25.87 2.90
N ILE A 124 -3.04 -25.37 3.54
CA ILE A 124 -1.78 -26.10 3.68
C ILE A 124 -1.50 -26.30 5.19
N PRO A 125 -1.79 -27.48 5.75
CA PRO A 125 -1.75 -27.70 7.21
C PRO A 125 -0.41 -27.37 7.89
N MET A 126 0.72 -27.58 7.20
CA MET A 126 2.03 -27.22 7.75
C MET A 126 2.26 -25.71 7.79
N ILE A 127 1.74 -24.98 6.81
CA ILE A 127 1.86 -23.52 6.71
C ILE A 127 1.00 -22.83 7.78
N LYS A 128 -0.19 -23.37 8.06
CA LYS A 128 -1.10 -22.87 9.10
C LYS A 128 -0.48 -22.87 10.52
N LYS A 129 0.63 -23.56 10.75
CA LYS A 129 1.35 -23.56 12.03
C LYS A 129 2.38 -22.44 12.16
N ILE A 130 2.79 -21.82 11.04
CA ILE A 130 3.81 -20.76 11.01
C ILE A 130 3.15 -19.41 11.29
N PRO A 131 3.68 -18.58 12.21
CA PRO A 131 3.17 -17.22 12.42
C PRO A 131 3.08 -16.42 11.12
N VAL A 132 1.97 -15.70 10.94
CA VAL A 132 1.72 -14.89 9.74
C VAL A 132 1.55 -13.42 10.12
N VAL A 133 2.25 -12.53 9.42
CA VAL A 133 2.08 -11.08 9.53
C VAL A 133 1.63 -10.52 8.18
N PHE A 134 0.42 -9.99 8.09
CA PHE A 134 -0.03 -9.28 6.88
C PHE A 134 0.30 -7.77 6.95
N CYS A 135 0.60 -7.18 5.79
CA CYS A 135 0.88 -5.75 5.68
C CYS A 135 0.40 -5.17 4.35
N ALA A 136 0.39 -3.83 4.24
CA ALA A 136 -0.01 -3.10 3.03
C ALA A 136 -1.43 -3.43 2.53
N VAL A 137 -2.32 -3.86 3.42
CA VAL A 137 -3.71 -4.18 3.09
C VAL A 137 -4.58 -2.95 3.29
N ALA A 138 -5.13 -2.39 2.22
CA ALA A 138 -6.00 -1.21 2.29
C ALA A 138 -7.42 -1.53 2.81
N VAL A 139 -7.95 -2.69 2.42
CA VAL A 139 -9.29 -3.16 2.81
C VAL A 139 -9.14 -4.52 3.48
N PHE A 140 -9.52 -4.59 4.75
CA PHE A 140 -9.38 -5.77 5.58
C PHE A 140 -10.75 -6.39 5.86
N ASP A 141 -10.89 -7.68 5.56
CA ASP A 141 -12.05 -8.51 5.88
C ASP A 141 -11.57 -9.64 6.79
N ASP A 142 -11.87 -9.54 8.07
CA ASP A 142 -11.39 -10.43 9.14
C ASP A 142 -11.90 -11.86 9.01
N ARG A 143 -13.08 -12.03 8.39
CA ARG A 143 -13.69 -13.33 8.05
C ARG A 143 -12.81 -14.15 7.13
N LYS A 144 -12.05 -13.50 6.24
CA LYS A 144 -11.12 -14.19 5.32
C LYS A 144 -9.95 -14.85 6.03
N GLN A 145 -9.74 -14.54 7.30
CA GLN A 145 -8.68 -15.11 8.12
C GLN A 145 -9.24 -16.06 9.18
N GLU A 146 -10.51 -16.44 9.10
CA GLU A 146 -11.07 -17.49 9.94
C GLU A 146 -10.24 -18.78 9.78
N GLY A 147 -9.95 -19.45 10.89
CA GLY A 147 -9.06 -20.61 10.92
C GLY A 147 -7.55 -20.29 10.99
N TRP A 148 -7.14 -19.02 10.95
CA TRP A 148 -5.75 -18.60 11.14
C TRP A 148 -5.54 -17.93 12.50
N GLU A 149 -5.31 -18.73 13.55
CA GLU A 149 -5.15 -18.24 14.93
C GLU A 149 -3.80 -17.55 15.18
N ASN A 150 -2.81 -17.84 14.35
CA ASN A 150 -1.45 -17.31 14.40
C ASN A 150 -1.19 -16.21 13.37
N ALA A 151 -2.26 -15.60 12.82
CA ALA A 151 -2.18 -14.48 11.90
C ALA A 151 -2.45 -13.14 12.60
N THR A 152 -1.61 -12.15 12.33
CA THR A 152 -1.78 -10.75 12.74
C THR A 152 -1.30 -9.82 11.63
N GLY A 153 -1.41 -8.51 11.79
CA GLY A 153 -0.90 -7.58 10.79
C GLY A 153 -1.34 -6.13 10.93
N VAL A 154 -0.97 -5.36 9.90
CA VAL A 154 -1.19 -3.92 9.82
C VAL A 154 -2.02 -3.59 8.59
N VAL A 155 -3.09 -2.82 8.80
CA VAL A 155 -4.00 -2.36 7.75
C VAL A 155 -3.62 -0.93 7.37
N SER A 156 -3.26 -0.73 6.10
CA SER A 156 -2.90 0.59 5.54
C SER A 156 -4.16 1.28 5.00
N LYS A 157 -5.04 1.71 5.91
CA LYS A 157 -6.26 2.44 5.51
C LYS A 157 -5.90 3.75 4.82
N LEU A 158 -6.48 3.99 3.66
CA LEU A 158 -6.38 5.26 2.96
C LEU A 158 -7.44 6.22 3.48
N ASP A 159 -7.01 7.42 3.87
CA ASP A 159 -7.85 8.46 4.47
C ASP A 159 -7.92 9.66 3.51
N TYR A 160 -8.87 9.58 2.59
CA TYR A 160 -9.15 10.63 1.61
C TYR A 160 -9.66 11.91 2.27
N GLU A 161 -10.37 11.81 3.39
CA GLU A 161 -10.81 12.97 4.15
C GLU A 161 -9.62 13.78 4.66
N LYS A 162 -8.63 13.13 5.30
CA LYS A 162 -7.40 13.83 5.73
C LYS A 162 -6.65 14.43 4.57
N VAL A 163 -6.54 13.72 3.45
CA VAL A 163 -5.87 14.22 2.24
C VAL A 163 -6.60 15.43 1.67
N PHE A 164 -7.93 15.40 1.63
CA PHE A 164 -8.76 16.52 1.21
C PHE A 164 -8.59 17.73 2.14
N LEU A 165 -8.70 17.54 3.46
CA LEU A 165 -8.53 18.61 4.45
C LEU A 165 -7.13 19.22 4.41
N LEU A 166 -6.10 18.39 4.21
CA LEU A 166 -4.73 18.85 3.99
C LEU A 166 -4.64 19.71 2.72
N GLY A 167 -5.28 19.28 1.63
CA GLY A 167 -5.37 20.07 0.39
C GLY A 167 -6.04 21.42 0.58
N ARG A 168 -7.14 21.47 1.33
CA ARG A 168 -7.82 22.72 1.70
C ARG A 168 -6.91 23.64 2.52
N ARG A 169 -6.08 23.09 3.42
CA ARG A 169 -5.13 23.86 4.25
C ARG A 169 -3.93 24.37 3.44
N LEU A 170 -3.37 23.53 2.57
CA LEU A 170 -2.22 23.88 1.75
C LEU A 170 -2.58 24.85 0.63
N PHE A 171 -3.80 24.75 0.10
CA PHE A 171 -4.28 25.50 -1.06
C PHE A 171 -5.60 26.21 -0.74
N PRO A 172 -5.58 27.21 0.16
CA PRO A 172 -6.79 27.89 0.64
C PRO A 172 -7.54 28.65 -0.47
N GLU A 173 -6.87 29.06 -1.54
CA GLU A 173 -7.47 29.74 -2.69
C GLU A 173 -8.21 28.78 -3.64
N ALA A 174 -7.99 27.48 -3.51
CA ALA A 174 -8.66 26.50 -4.36
C ALA A 174 -10.17 26.53 -4.12
N ARG A 175 -10.94 26.51 -5.20
CA ARG A 175 -12.40 26.52 -5.24
C ARG A 175 -12.98 25.17 -5.63
N LYS A 176 -12.12 24.24 -6.06
CA LYS A 176 -12.50 22.90 -6.51
C LYS A 176 -11.40 21.87 -6.20
N VAL A 177 -11.79 20.61 -6.08
CA VAL A 177 -10.86 19.48 -6.05
C VAL A 177 -11.20 18.48 -7.15
N TYR A 178 -10.17 17.95 -7.80
CA TYR A 178 -10.27 16.84 -8.72
C TYR A 178 -9.68 15.58 -8.08
N VAL A 179 -10.45 14.50 -8.01
CA VAL A 179 -9.99 13.21 -7.51
C VAL A 179 -9.78 12.28 -8.71
N ILE A 180 -8.51 11.96 -9.01
CA ILE A 180 -8.15 11.18 -10.20
C ILE A 180 -7.92 9.71 -9.81
N SER A 181 -8.58 8.79 -10.50
CA SER A 181 -8.38 7.34 -10.38
C SER A 181 -8.47 6.69 -11.76
N ASP A 182 -7.64 5.70 -12.03
CA ASP A 182 -7.73 4.93 -13.28
C ASP A 182 -8.91 3.93 -13.32
N SER A 183 -9.10 3.31 -14.48
CA SER A 183 -10.11 2.29 -14.72
C SER A 183 -9.70 0.88 -14.27
N THR A 184 -8.62 0.71 -13.52
CA THR A 184 -8.25 -0.61 -12.97
C THR A 184 -9.15 -1.01 -11.80
N GLU A 185 -9.08 -2.28 -11.36
CA GLU A 185 -9.77 -2.72 -10.15
C GLU A 185 -9.35 -1.87 -8.93
N SER A 186 -8.05 -1.55 -8.81
CA SER A 186 -7.52 -0.70 -7.75
C SER A 186 -8.04 0.74 -7.88
N GLY A 187 -8.02 1.34 -9.07
CA GLY A 187 -8.54 2.70 -9.29
C GLY A 187 -10.03 2.83 -9.00
N ARG A 188 -10.85 1.88 -9.45
CA ARG A 188 -12.28 1.84 -9.10
C ARG A 188 -12.52 1.72 -7.59
N MET A 189 -11.71 0.91 -6.89
CA MET A 189 -11.80 0.77 -5.44
C MET A 189 -11.44 2.09 -4.74
N HIS A 190 -10.33 2.71 -5.15
CA HIS A 190 -9.87 4.01 -4.63
C HIS A 190 -10.90 5.11 -4.84
N LYS A 191 -11.50 5.18 -6.03
CA LYS A 191 -12.57 6.13 -6.34
C LYS A 191 -13.78 5.94 -5.42
N LYS A 192 -14.28 4.71 -5.27
CA LYS A 192 -15.42 4.42 -4.38
C LYS A 192 -15.14 4.82 -2.94
N MET A 193 -13.90 4.60 -2.47
CA MET A 193 -13.48 4.99 -1.14
C MET A 193 -13.36 6.51 -0.98
N ALA A 194 -12.86 7.22 -1.98
CA ALA A 194 -12.85 8.68 -1.98
C ALA A 194 -14.28 9.24 -1.96
N GLN A 195 -15.16 8.72 -2.83
CA GLN A 195 -16.57 9.09 -2.87
C GLN A 195 -17.28 8.90 -1.53
N SER A 196 -17.11 7.74 -0.90
CA SER A 196 -17.76 7.47 0.39
C SER A 196 -17.24 8.35 1.53
N GLN A 197 -15.94 8.67 1.55
CA GLN A 197 -15.34 9.52 2.58
C GLN A 197 -15.60 11.01 2.35
N LEU A 198 -15.74 11.45 1.09
CA LEU A 198 -15.85 12.85 0.72
C LEU A 198 -17.28 13.33 0.46
N VAL A 199 -18.28 12.44 0.39
CA VAL A 199 -19.69 12.77 0.11
C VAL A 199 -20.24 13.92 0.97
N LYS A 200 -19.84 14.01 2.24
CA LYS A 200 -20.28 15.09 3.15
C LYS A 200 -19.76 16.48 2.78
N TYR A 201 -18.68 16.55 2.00
CA TYR A 201 -18.07 17.80 1.54
C TYR A 201 -18.61 18.28 0.20
N GLU A 202 -19.24 17.41 -0.60
CA GLU A 202 -19.71 17.74 -1.96
C GLU A 202 -20.74 18.89 -1.98
N ARG A 203 -21.45 19.10 -0.87
CA ARG A 203 -22.39 20.23 -0.69
C ARG A 203 -21.71 21.58 -0.43
N VAL A 204 -20.50 21.58 0.12
CA VAL A 204 -19.79 22.79 0.59
C VAL A 204 -18.56 23.11 -0.26
N PHE A 205 -18.07 22.14 -1.02
CA PHE A 205 -16.90 22.30 -1.86
C PHE A 205 -17.04 21.42 -3.12
N PRO A 206 -16.92 21.99 -4.33
CA PRO A 206 -16.97 21.21 -5.57
C PRO A 206 -15.89 20.12 -5.62
N ILE A 207 -16.33 18.87 -5.77
CA ILE A 207 -15.48 17.68 -5.93
C ILE A 207 -15.83 17.01 -7.25
N GLU A 208 -14.84 16.79 -8.11
CA GLU A 208 -15.01 16.09 -9.38
C GLU A 208 -14.14 14.84 -9.42
N TYR A 209 -14.72 13.71 -9.79
CA TYR A 209 -14.00 12.43 -9.87
C TYR A 209 -13.68 12.10 -11.33
N VAL A 210 -12.39 12.10 -11.66
CA VAL A 210 -11.88 12.01 -13.04
C VAL A 210 -11.21 10.65 -13.28
N GLY A 211 -11.21 10.21 -14.55
CA GLY A 211 -10.55 8.97 -15.00
C GLY A 211 -11.49 7.80 -15.28
N GLU A 212 -12.78 8.05 -15.51
CA GLU A 212 -13.76 7.00 -15.84
C GLU A 212 -13.56 6.37 -17.21
N HIS A 213 -12.95 7.10 -18.14
CA HIS A 213 -12.73 6.62 -19.50
C HIS A 213 -11.46 5.79 -19.56
N GLU A 214 -11.40 4.86 -20.51
CA GLU A 214 -10.16 4.21 -20.90
C GLU A 214 -9.22 5.25 -21.54
N ALA A 215 -8.72 6.18 -20.73
CA ALA A 215 -7.86 7.26 -21.16
C ALA A 215 -6.41 6.74 -21.15
N THR A 216 -5.63 7.14 -22.15
CA THR A 216 -4.18 7.03 -22.05
C THR A 216 -3.63 8.05 -21.05
N VAL A 217 -2.37 7.89 -20.63
CA VAL A 217 -1.71 8.91 -19.81
C VAL A 217 -1.72 10.27 -20.51
N ASP A 218 -1.57 10.30 -21.85
CA ASP A 218 -1.65 11.55 -22.62
C ASP A 218 -3.07 12.13 -22.64
N ASP A 219 -4.12 11.30 -22.69
CA ASP A 219 -5.51 11.78 -22.61
C ASP A 219 -5.79 12.39 -21.24
N LEU A 220 -5.34 11.74 -20.15
CA LEU A 220 -5.43 12.31 -18.81
C LEU A 220 -4.67 13.63 -18.71
N ILE A 221 -3.48 13.74 -19.29
CA ILE A 221 -2.72 14.99 -19.31
C ILE A 221 -3.51 16.09 -20.02
N ARG A 222 -4.11 15.80 -21.18
CA ARG A 222 -4.96 16.75 -21.91
C ARG A 222 -6.20 17.15 -21.11
N GLU A 223 -6.78 16.22 -20.37
CA GLU A 223 -7.92 16.50 -19.49
C GLU A 223 -7.49 17.43 -18.34
N MET A 224 -6.35 17.12 -17.69
CA MET A 224 -5.77 17.94 -16.63
C MET A 224 -5.34 19.34 -17.11
N GLU A 225 -5.00 19.50 -18.40
CA GLU A 225 -4.76 20.81 -19.02
C GLU A 225 -6.02 21.68 -19.04
N ASN A 226 -7.21 21.12 -18.94
CA ASN A 226 -8.48 21.85 -18.90
C ASN A 226 -9.03 22.05 -17.49
N PHE A 227 -8.33 21.58 -16.46
CA PHE A 227 -8.78 21.77 -15.07
C PHE A 227 -8.75 23.23 -14.65
N ASP A 228 -9.66 23.57 -13.73
CA ASP A 228 -9.72 24.90 -13.11
C ASP A 228 -8.36 25.25 -12.47
N PRO A 229 -7.71 26.36 -12.85
CA PRO A 229 -6.46 26.80 -12.23
C PRO A 229 -6.57 27.05 -10.72
N LEU A 230 -7.76 27.34 -10.20
CA LEU A 230 -8.06 27.46 -8.78
C LEU A 230 -8.56 26.12 -8.22
N SER A 231 -7.88 25.03 -8.55
CA SER A 231 -8.18 23.71 -8.00
C SER A 231 -6.93 23.04 -7.43
N PHE A 232 -7.15 22.00 -6.63
CA PHE A 232 -6.12 21.03 -6.32
C PHE A 232 -6.56 19.63 -6.73
N ILE A 233 -5.60 18.73 -6.85
CA ILE A 233 -5.81 17.37 -7.32
C ILE A 233 -5.45 16.38 -6.22
N ILE A 234 -6.31 15.40 -6.00
CA ILE A 234 -6.01 14.20 -5.24
C ILE A 234 -5.78 13.09 -6.26
N LEU A 235 -4.52 12.71 -6.49
CA LEU A 235 -4.18 11.65 -7.43
C LEU A 235 -4.15 10.31 -6.69
N SER A 236 -5.21 9.52 -6.81
CA SER A 236 -5.39 8.27 -6.06
C SER A 236 -4.48 7.14 -6.53
N THR A 237 -4.57 6.79 -7.80
CA THR A 237 -3.75 5.76 -8.44
C THR A 237 -3.96 5.83 -9.95
N TRP A 238 -2.89 5.65 -10.72
CA TRP A 238 -2.92 5.47 -12.17
C TRP A 238 -1.85 4.47 -12.58
N GLN A 239 -2.24 3.29 -13.03
CA GLN A 239 -1.36 2.15 -13.22
C GLN A 239 -1.45 1.57 -14.62
N ARG A 240 -2.61 1.68 -15.27
CA ARG A 240 -2.82 1.20 -16.64
C ARG A 240 -3.57 2.20 -17.47
N ASP A 241 -3.16 2.31 -18.73
CA ASP A 241 -3.96 2.94 -19.79
C ASP A 241 -4.88 1.92 -20.47
N ARG A 242 -5.72 2.43 -21.39
CA ARG A 242 -6.59 1.65 -22.28
C ARG A 242 -5.87 0.56 -23.07
N GLN A 243 -4.59 0.76 -23.38
CA GLN A 243 -3.80 -0.17 -24.17
C GLN A 243 -3.28 -1.33 -23.30
N GLY A 244 -3.63 -1.35 -22.01
CA GLY A 244 -3.19 -2.35 -21.05
C GLY A 244 -1.73 -2.18 -20.65
N MET A 245 -1.06 -1.11 -21.10
CA MET A 245 0.33 -0.85 -20.75
C MET A 245 0.40 -0.43 -19.29
N TYR A 246 1.10 -1.24 -18.51
CA TYR A 246 1.49 -0.85 -17.17
C TYR A 246 2.64 0.16 -17.27
N ARG A 247 2.47 1.35 -16.68
CA ARG A 247 3.54 2.33 -16.56
C ARG A 247 3.82 2.58 -15.08
N SER A 248 5.06 2.36 -14.67
CA SER A 248 5.50 2.66 -13.30
C SER A 248 5.25 4.13 -12.97
N ALA A 249 4.89 4.40 -11.70
CA ALA A 249 4.75 5.76 -11.16
C ALA A 249 5.98 6.64 -11.41
N GLU A 250 7.17 6.04 -11.44
CA GLU A 250 8.44 6.71 -11.80
C GLU A 250 8.45 7.30 -13.21
N ILE A 251 7.66 6.76 -14.13
CA ILE A 251 7.64 7.23 -15.52
C ILE A 251 6.69 8.42 -15.64
N TYR A 252 5.49 8.31 -15.09
CA TYR A 252 4.44 9.30 -15.38
C TYR A 252 4.33 10.43 -14.34
N TYR A 253 4.71 10.23 -13.07
CA TYR A 253 4.74 11.34 -12.09
C TYR A 253 5.69 12.47 -12.56
N PRO A 254 6.89 12.21 -13.09
CA PRO A 254 7.73 13.26 -13.65
C PRO A 254 7.14 13.92 -14.91
N ILE A 255 6.37 13.18 -15.72
CA ILE A 255 5.71 13.73 -16.91
C ILE A 255 4.61 14.71 -16.48
N PHE A 256 3.77 14.34 -15.52
CA PHE A 256 2.78 15.23 -14.92
C PHE A 256 3.46 16.48 -14.35
N GLN A 257 4.52 16.31 -13.56
CA GLN A 257 5.26 17.43 -12.99
C GLN A 257 5.84 18.36 -14.06
N ARG A 258 6.40 17.84 -15.16
CA ARG A 258 7.03 18.65 -16.22
C ARG A 258 6.01 19.37 -17.09
N ARG A 259 4.97 18.67 -17.59
CA ARG A 259 4.00 19.26 -18.51
C ARG A 259 3.10 20.27 -17.81
N LEU A 260 2.74 19.99 -16.56
CA LEU A 260 1.84 20.86 -15.82
C LEU A 260 2.60 22.00 -15.10
N ARG A 261 3.95 21.96 -15.04
CA ARG A 261 4.81 23.07 -14.58
C ARG A 261 4.57 24.37 -15.35
N ARG A 262 4.10 24.28 -16.60
CA ARG A 262 3.86 25.43 -17.48
C ARG A 262 2.61 26.23 -17.11
N ARG A 263 1.71 25.68 -16.28
CA ARG A 263 0.58 26.40 -15.70
C ARG A 263 0.84 26.59 -14.21
N SER A 264 1.09 27.83 -13.81
CA SER A 264 1.60 28.26 -12.51
C SER A 264 0.74 27.94 -11.27
N CYS A 265 -0.33 27.13 -11.38
CA CYS A 265 -1.35 26.98 -10.32
C CYS A 265 -1.82 25.54 -10.03
N LEU A 266 -1.50 24.53 -10.84
CA LEU A 266 -1.97 23.16 -10.59
C LEU A 266 -1.16 22.51 -9.45
N ARG A 267 -1.89 22.06 -8.43
CA ARG A 267 -1.37 21.60 -7.13
C ARG A 267 -1.94 20.21 -6.84
N TRP A 268 -1.12 19.23 -6.44
CA TRP A 268 -1.58 17.85 -6.17
C TRP A 268 -1.09 17.29 -4.85
N ILE A 269 -1.88 16.34 -4.34
CA ILE A 269 -1.60 15.52 -3.17
C ILE A 269 -1.88 14.05 -3.51
N LEU A 270 -1.01 13.15 -3.06
CA LEU A 270 -1.16 11.70 -3.18
C LEU A 270 -1.68 11.10 -1.86
N PRO A 271 -2.66 10.19 -1.87
CA PRO A 271 -3.06 9.44 -0.68
C PRO A 271 -2.09 8.27 -0.40
N GLY A 272 -1.56 8.18 0.82
CA GLY A 272 -0.63 7.14 1.28
C GLY A 272 0.71 7.69 1.77
N GLU A 273 1.53 6.88 2.48
CA GLU A 273 2.82 7.31 3.07
C GLU A 273 3.84 7.87 2.06
N THR A 274 3.58 7.74 0.76
CA THR A 274 4.14 8.61 -0.29
C THR A 274 3.53 10.02 -0.28
N VAL A 275 3.38 10.63 0.91
CA VAL A 275 3.21 12.09 1.09
C VAL A 275 4.44 12.85 0.54
N PHE A 276 5.51 12.15 0.18
CA PHE A 276 6.76 12.72 -0.33
C PHE A 276 6.75 13.24 -1.77
N TRP A 277 5.67 13.06 -2.53
CA TRP A 277 5.54 13.68 -3.86
C TRP A 277 4.33 14.61 -3.96
N ALA A 278 4.11 15.45 -2.95
CA ALA A 278 3.42 16.71 -3.23
C ALA A 278 4.40 17.60 -4.01
N GLY A 279 4.28 17.54 -5.35
CA GLY A 279 4.96 18.47 -6.24
C GLY A 279 4.41 19.88 -6.02
N ILE A 280 5.06 20.64 -5.15
CA ILE A 280 4.75 22.06 -4.95
C ILE A 280 5.30 22.85 -6.14
N CYS A 281 4.42 23.22 -7.06
CA CYS A 281 4.67 24.29 -8.03
C CYS A 281 4.47 25.66 -7.36
N CYS A 282 5.36 25.98 -6.41
CA CYS A 282 5.72 27.34 -5.94
C CYS A 282 6.52 27.25 -4.63
N GLY A 283 7.82 26.96 -4.71
CA GLY A 283 8.84 27.43 -3.75
C GLY A 283 8.82 26.99 -2.28
N ARG A 284 7.73 26.47 -1.71
CA ARG A 284 7.72 25.97 -0.32
C ARG A 284 7.99 24.46 -0.31
N ARG A 285 8.95 24.03 0.50
CA ARG A 285 9.23 22.60 0.76
C ARG A 285 8.36 22.14 1.93
N ILE A 286 7.81 20.92 1.87
CA ILE A 286 6.97 20.28 2.92
C ILE A 286 7.76 19.94 4.20
N LYS A 287 9.01 20.39 4.35
CA LYS A 287 9.85 20.03 5.49
C LYS A 287 9.37 20.61 6.83
N GLU A 288 8.41 21.54 6.85
CA GLU A 288 8.04 22.28 8.06
C GLU A 288 6.69 21.88 8.69
N LEU A 289 5.88 21.03 8.05
CA LEU A 289 4.52 20.73 8.54
C LEU A 289 4.35 19.36 9.22
N GLY A 290 5.44 18.59 9.39
CA GLY A 290 5.42 17.27 10.03
C GLY A 290 5.82 17.27 11.52
N ARG A 291 5.73 18.40 12.21
CA ARG A 291 6.11 18.52 13.64
C ARG A 291 4.97 18.92 14.58
N GLU A 292 3.75 19.05 14.09
CA GLU A 292 2.60 19.35 14.96
C GLU A 292 1.49 18.32 14.74
N ASN A 293 1.29 17.56 15.82
CA ASN A 293 0.28 16.54 16.12
C ASN A 293 0.56 15.16 15.53
#